data_AF-A0A352GPT2-F1
#
_entry.id   AF-A0A352GPT2-F1
#
_cell.length_a   1.000
_cell.length_b   1.000
_cell.length_c   1.000
_cell.angle_alpha   90.00
_cell.angle_beta   90.00
_cell.angle_gamma   90.00
#
_symmetry.space_group_name_H-M   'P 1'
#
loop_
_entity.id
_entity.type
_entity.pdbx_description
1 polymer ?
#
loop_
_entity_poly.entity_id
_entity_poly.type
_entity_poly.pdbx_seq_one_letter_code
_entity_poly.pdbx_strand_id
1 'polypeptide(L)'
;MNNLAQEMSPIDGGFRQRVEELYRAWRRRLSRALTRGQHSGRVNAAADTDEAATLIVAAIQGAFSQTKSAQSMAPFHDCMAGLNRYLMGLRA
;
A
#
# COMPACT_ATOMS: atom_id res chain seq x y z
N MET A 1 -9.38 -13.31 1.39
CA MET A 1 -9.69 -11.88 1.55
C MET A 1 -8.97 -11.06 0.48
N ASN A 2 -9.25 -11.38 -0.77
CA ASN A 2 -9.66 -10.34 -1.70
C ASN A 2 -11.18 -10.44 -2.01
N ASN A 3 -11.92 -11.32 -1.32
CA ASN A 3 -13.33 -11.54 -1.67
C ASN A 3 -14.31 -10.63 -0.93
N LEU A 4 -14.09 -10.24 0.33
CA LEU A 4 -15.13 -9.50 1.06
C LEU A 4 -15.35 -8.06 0.56
N ALA A 5 -14.27 -7.31 0.27
CA ALA A 5 -14.37 -5.94 -0.22
C ALA A 5 -14.91 -5.84 -1.65
N GLN A 6 -14.57 -6.80 -2.54
CA GLN A 6 -15.07 -6.82 -3.91
C GLN A 6 -16.48 -7.42 -4.02
N GLU A 7 -16.82 -8.45 -3.22
CA GLU A 7 -18.16 -9.06 -3.23
C GLU A 7 -19.21 -8.23 -2.48
N MET A 8 -18.83 -7.51 -1.42
CA MET A 8 -19.74 -6.64 -0.66
C MET A 8 -19.81 -5.21 -1.18
N SER A 9 -18.82 -4.74 -1.96
CA SER A 9 -18.83 -3.39 -2.55
C SER A 9 -20.12 -3.05 -3.32
N PRO A 10 -20.73 -4.00 -4.07
CA PRO A 10 -22.03 -3.82 -4.71
C PRO A 10 -23.23 -4.01 -3.76
N ILE A 11 -23.06 -4.69 -2.62
CA ILE A 11 -24.15 -5.17 -1.74
C ILE A 11 -24.38 -4.24 -0.53
N ASP A 12 -23.33 -3.59 -0.02
CA ASP A 12 -23.39 -2.66 1.11
C ASP A 12 -22.47 -1.45 0.86
N GLY A 13 -23.07 -0.31 0.49
CA GLY A 13 -22.36 0.94 0.26
C GLY A 13 -21.64 1.48 1.50
N GLY A 14 -22.13 1.19 2.70
CA GLY A 14 -21.49 1.57 3.96
C GLY A 14 -20.23 0.75 4.24
N PHE A 15 -20.22 -0.54 3.87
CA PHE A 15 -19.02 -1.37 3.96
C PHE A 15 -17.91 -0.88 3.01
N ARG A 16 -18.27 -0.55 1.77
CA ARG A 16 -17.35 0.05 0.80
C ARG A 16 -16.73 1.37 1.30
N GLN A 17 -17.56 2.24 1.88
CA GLN A 17 -17.10 3.52 2.43
C GLN A 17 -16.10 3.33 3.58
N ARG A 18 -16.40 2.44 4.55
CA ARG A 18 -15.49 2.17 5.69
C ARG A 18 -14.14 1.61 5.22
N VAL A 19 -14.16 0.73 4.23
CA VAL A 19 -12.93 0.16 3.65
C VAL A 19 -12.12 1.23 2.91
N GLU A 20 -12.78 2.09 2.14
CA GLU A 20 -12.10 3.20 1.45
C GLU A 20 -11.54 4.24 2.44
N GLU A 21 -12.24 4.55 3.52
CA GLU A 21 -11.75 5.42 4.59
C GLU A 21 -10.49 4.87 5.23
N LEU A 22 -10.44 3.56 5.48
CA LEU A 22 -9.24 2.88 5.99
C LEU A 22 -8.07 3.02 5.02
N TYR A 23 -8.27 2.74 3.72
CA TYR A 23 -7.22 2.88 2.72
C TYR A 23 -6.77 4.33 2.55
N ARG A 24 -7.68 5.31 2.63
CA ARG A 24 -7.32 6.74 2.65
C ARG A 24 -6.49 7.07 3.88
N ALA A 25 -6.85 6.55 5.05
CA ALA A 25 -6.09 6.78 6.27
C ALA A 25 -4.67 6.19 6.19
N TRP A 26 -4.52 5.00 5.61
CA TRP A 26 -3.21 4.38 5.36
C TRP A 26 -2.36 5.19 4.39
N ARG A 27 -2.88 5.53 3.21
CA ARG A 27 -2.18 6.36 2.21
C ARG A 27 -1.71 7.68 2.81
N ARG A 28 -2.60 8.39 3.50
CA ARG A 28 -2.25 9.66 4.18
C ARG A 28 -1.17 9.51 5.25
N ARG A 29 -1.20 8.42 6.04
CA ARG A 29 -0.18 8.19 7.08
C ARG A 29 1.19 7.87 6.47
N LEU A 30 1.21 7.08 5.41
CA LEU A 30 2.44 6.73 4.67
C LEU A 30 3.03 7.95 3.97
N SER A 31 2.22 8.71 3.23
CA SER A 31 2.67 9.94 2.58
C SER A 31 3.32 10.90 3.58
N ARG A 32 2.63 11.19 4.70
CA ARG A 32 3.21 12.02 5.78
C ARG A 32 4.52 11.45 6.34
N ALA A 33 4.68 10.13 6.42
CA ALA A 33 5.92 9.53 6.88
C ALA A 33 7.06 9.74 5.88
N LEU A 34 6.78 9.59 4.59
CA LEU A 34 7.73 9.86 3.50
C LEU A 34 8.10 11.35 3.46
N THR A 35 7.14 12.27 3.62
CA THR A 35 7.40 13.71 3.69
C THR A 35 8.30 14.06 4.88
N ARG A 36 8.06 13.48 6.07
CA ARG A 36 8.99 13.63 7.21
C ARG A 36 10.38 13.08 6.88
N GLY A 37 10.44 11.98 6.13
CA GLY A 37 11.67 11.43 5.58
C GLY A 37 12.42 12.47 4.72
N GLN A 38 11.73 13.16 3.81
CA GLN A 38 12.29 14.21 2.96
C GLN A 38 12.83 15.38 3.79
N HIS A 39 12.05 15.89 4.76
CA HIS A 39 12.50 16.96 5.65
C HIS A 39 13.75 16.58 6.46
N SER A 40 13.95 15.28 6.73
CA SER A 40 15.13 14.79 7.45
C SER A 40 16.28 14.31 6.55
N GLY A 41 16.18 14.51 5.23
CA GLY A 41 17.19 14.08 4.26
C GLY A 41 17.31 12.56 4.09
N ARG A 42 16.31 11.78 4.52
CA ARG A 42 16.30 10.31 4.38
C ARG A 42 15.63 9.82 3.11
N VAL A 43 14.74 10.64 2.55
CA VAL A 43 13.98 10.37 1.32
C VAL A 43 14.31 11.48 0.34
N ASN A 44 14.50 11.13 -0.93
CA ASN A 44 14.78 12.06 -2.00
C ASN A 44 13.68 13.11 -2.11
N ALA A 45 14.05 14.39 -2.11
CA ALA A 45 13.11 15.52 -2.17
C ALA A 45 12.32 15.58 -3.49
N ALA A 46 12.82 14.96 -4.57
CA ALA A 46 12.14 14.87 -5.86
C ALA A 46 11.09 13.75 -5.92
N ALA A 47 11.05 12.84 -4.94
CA ALA A 47 10.05 11.78 -4.92
C ALA A 47 8.66 12.32 -4.58
N ASP A 48 7.64 11.91 -5.34
CA ASP A 48 6.26 12.19 -4.99
C ASP A 48 5.79 11.24 -3.86
N THR A 49 5.48 11.81 -2.69
CA THR A 49 5.14 11.03 -1.50
C THR A 49 3.72 10.46 -1.53
N ASP A 50 2.81 11.08 -2.27
CA ASP A 50 1.43 10.63 -2.39
C ASP A 50 1.32 9.47 -3.39
N GLU A 51 2.05 9.55 -4.50
CA GLU A 51 2.20 8.44 -5.45
C GLU A 51 2.87 7.24 -4.80
N ALA A 52 3.99 7.46 -4.10
CA ALA A 52 4.70 6.40 -3.39
C ALA A 52 3.81 5.72 -2.33
N ALA A 53 3.07 6.51 -1.54
CA ALA A 53 2.14 5.96 -0.56
C ALA A 53 1.02 5.15 -1.21
N THR A 54 0.49 5.61 -2.35
CA THR A 54 -0.54 4.89 -3.11
C THR A 54 0.00 3.57 -3.64
N LEU A 55 1.19 3.57 -4.24
CA LEU A 55 1.84 2.37 -4.76
C LEU A 55 2.11 1.34 -3.65
N ILE A 56 2.65 1.78 -2.51
CA ILE A 56 2.95 0.89 -1.38
C ILE A 56 1.68 0.20 -0.87
N VAL A 57 0.59 0.96 -0.67
CA VAL A 57 -0.68 0.39 -0.21
C VAL A 57 -1.25 -0.59 -1.23
N ALA A 58 -1.25 -0.22 -2.51
CA ALA A 58 -1.74 -1.08 -3.59
C ALA A 58 -0.94 -2.39 -3.70
N ALA A 59 0.40 -2.32 -3.59
CA ALA A 59 1.27 -3.48 -3.64
C ALA A 59 0.98 -4.45 -2.48
N ILE A 60 0.88 -3.95 -1.25
CA ILE A 60 0.56 -4.78 -0.07
C ILE A 60 -0.82 -5.44 -0.22
N GLN A 61 -1.83 -4.70 -0.70
CA GLN A 61 -3.15 -5.26 -0.96
C GLN A 61 -3.11 -6.36 -2.03
N GLY A 62 -2.43 -6.11 -3.15
CA GLY A 62 -2.26 -7.08 -4.23
C GLY A 62 -1.54 -8.34 -3.77
N ALA A 63 -0.52 -8.20 -2.92
CA ALA A 63 0.20 -9.33 -2.33
C ALA A 63 -0.71 -10.21 -1.46
N PHE A 64 -1.54 -9.61 -0.59
CA PHE A 64 -2.51 -10.36 0.20
C PHE A 64 -3.55 -11.09 -0.66
N SER A 65 -3.94 -10.53 -1.80
CA SER A 65 -4.83 -11.18 -2.76
C SER A 65 -4.16 -12.41 -3.38
N GLN A 66 -2.95 -12.23 -3.90
CA GLN A 66 -2.18 -13.29 -4.56
C GLN A 66 -1.82 -14.43 -3.61
N THR A 67 -1.44 -14.16 -2.36
CA THR A 67 -1.17 -15.21 -1.37
C THR A 67 -2.35 -16.13 -1.13
N LYS A 68 -3.58 -15.58 -1.16
CA LYS A 68 -4.79 -16.36 -0.93
C LYS A 68 -5.20 -17.15 -2.17
N SER A 69 -5.02 -16.56 -3.35
CA SER A 69 -5.25 -17.24 -4.62
C SER A 69 -4.25 -18.38 -4.87
N ALA A 70 -2.98 -18.16 -4.54
CA ALA A 70 -1.91 -19.14 -4.72
C ALA A 70 -1.80 -20.15 -3.57
N GLN A 71 -2.55 -19.96 -2.48
CA GLN A 71 -2.44 -20.71 -1.22
C GLN A 71 -0.97 -20.81 -0.72
N SER A 72 -0.21 -19.74 -0.93
CA SER A 72 1.23 -19.70 -0.69
C SER A 72 1.67 -18.31 -0.25
N MET A 73 2.64 -18.24 0.66
CA MET A 73 3.24 -16.98 1.12
C MET A 73 4.26 -16.42 0.14
N ALA A 74 4.67 -17.16 -0.89
CA ALA A 74 5.69 -16.73 -1.84
C ALA A 74 5.39 -15.36 -2.49
N PRO A 75 4.19 -15.08 -3.03
CA PRO A 75 3.89 -13.78 -3.63
C PRO A 75 4.00 -12.61 -2.64
N PHE A 76 3.68 -12.85 -1.36
CA PHE A 76 3.83 -11.84 -0.32
C PHE A 76 5.30 -11.56 -0.03
N HIS A 77 6.13 -12.61 0.08
CA HIS A 77 7.56 -12.45 0.30
C HIS A 77 8.23 -11.70 -0.86
N ASP A 78 7.88 -12.06 -2.10
CA ASP A 78 8.41 -11.39 -3.30
C ASP A 78 7.99 -9.92 -3.36
N CYS A 79 6.73 -9.63 -3.02
CA CYS A 79 6.24 -8.25 -2.94
C CYS A 79 6.99 -7.45 -1.86
N MET A 80 7.19 -8.01 -0.66
CA MET A 80 7.93 -7.33 0.40
C MET A 80 9.40 -7.09 0.02
N ALA A 81 10.04 -8.04 -0.66
CA ALA A 81 11.38 -7.85 -1.19
C ALA A 81 11.44 -6.74 -2.26
N GLY A 82 10.44 -6.68 -3.14
CA GLY A 82 10.27 -5.61 -4.12
C GLY A 82 10.04 -4.24 -3.49
N LEU A 83 9.17 -4.17 -2.48
CA LEU A 83 8.90 -2.95 -1.72
C LEU A 83 10.16 -2.45 -1.00
N ASN A 84 10.96 -3.35 -0.43
CA ASN A 84 12.23 -2.96 0.16
C ASN A 84 13.17 -2.32 -0.87
N ARG A 85 13.29 -2.90 -2.07
CA ARG A 85 14.09 -2.31 -3.17
C ARG A 85 13.54 -0.95 -3.61
N TYR A 86 12.23 -0.83 -3.74
CA TYR A 86 11.59 0.43 -4.07
C TYR A 86 11.88 1.52 -3.02
N LEU A 87 11.70 1.21 -1.73
CA LEU A 87 12.00 2.12 -0.62
C LEU A 87 13.48 2.52 -0.59
N MET A 88 14.40 1.60 -0.90
CA MET A 88 15.82 1.93 -1.04
C MET A 88 16.06 2.91 -2.19
N GLY A 89 15.34 2.79 -3.31
CA GLY A 89 15.40 3.72 -4.43
C GLY A 89 14.82 5.11 -4.12
N LEU A 90 14.00 5.24 -3.08
CA LEU A 90 13.47 6.53 -2.63
C LEU A 90 14.44 7.29 -1.71
N ARG A 91 15.59 6.72 -1.34
CA ARG A 91 16.54 7.39 -0.44
C ARG A 91 17.25 8.56 -1.14
N ALA A 92 17.61 9.59 -0.36
CA ALA A 92 18.39 10.74 -0.81
C ALA A 92 19.88 10.39 -1.00
#